data_AF-A0A0J7MZH5-F1
#
_entry.id   AF-A0A0J7MZH5-F1
#
_cell.length_a   1.000
_cell.length_b   1.000
_cell.length_c   1.000
_cell.angle_alpha   90.00
_cell.angle_beta   90.00
_cell.angle_gamma   90.00
#
_symmetry.space_group_name_H-M   'P 1'
#
loop_
_entity.id
_entity.type
_entity.pdbx_description
1 polymer ?
#
loop_
_entity_poly.entity_id
_entity_poly.type
_entity_poly.pdbx_seq_one_letter_code
_entity_poly.pdbx_strand_id
1 'polypeptide(L)'
;MLRLCEHRCGQKLKSEARIQIVEQYVLGSECLKKGWILTDYPKTMEEFKLLDMIPTPPNRVIILKVDAQRCRERLLNRRYNVITGSEYNLASCESLLTDPDCKLDIYPKDYKDVVEQDLLEYEENIEAIMRYAGETASVIDAMDERKCVRENLEACLMRPGPSAKPRIPQSPSIIDPMDIEFDPDDELDPKIFDDIRASEPKYSFI
;
A
#
# COMPACT_ATOMS: atom_id res chain seq x y z
N MET A 1 -33.72 -14.53 19.81
CA MET A 1 -33.67 -15.05 18.43
C MET A 1 -33.05 -14.00 17.52
N LEU A 2 -31.72 -13.98 17.38
CA LEU A 2 -31.01 -13.04 16.50
C LEU A 2 -29.77 -13.73 15.93
N ARG A 3 -29.91 -14.54 14.87
CA ARG A 3 -28.83 -14.90 13.92
C ARG A 3 -29.46 -15.47 12.64
N LEU A 4 -29.88 -14.60 11.73
CA LEU A 4 -30.15 -14.92 10.34
C LEU A 4 -29.53 -13.81 9.48
N CYS A 5 -28.21 -13.73 9.52
CA CYS A 5 -27.44 -13.07 8.49
C CYS A 5 -26.34 -14.05 8.06
N GLU A 6 -26.75 -15.25 7.63
CA GLU A 6 -25.96 -16.07 6.73
C GLU A 6 -26.02 -15.45 5.34
N HIS A 7 -25.56 -14.21 5.21
CA HIS A 7 -25.35 -13.64 3.89
C HIS A 7 -24.09 -14.30 3.34
N ARG A 8 -24.33 -15.24 2.42
CA ARG A 8 -23.41 -15.61 1.34
C ARG A 8 -22.94 -14.35 0.62
N CYS A 9 -21.98 -13.64 1.19
CA CYS A 9 -21.20 -12.61 0.50
C CYS A 9 -19.83 -13.22 0.18
N GLY A 10 -19.84 -14.38 -0.49
CA GLY A 10 -18.63 -15.04 -0.99
C GLY A 10 -18.24 -14.61 -2.40
N GLN A 11 -18.96 -13.65 -2.98
CA GLN A 11 -18.71 -13.22 -4.36
C GLN A 11 -17.60 -12.19 -4.35
N LYS A 12 -16.40 -12.60 -4.79
CA LYS A 12 -15.25 -11.71 -4.99
C LYS A 12 -15.72 -10.57 -5.90
N LEU A 13 -15.74 -9.34 -5.37
CA LEU A 13 -16.12 -8.16 -6.14
C LEU A 13 -15.20 -8.05 -7.36
N LYS A 14 -15.77 -7.70 -8.52
CA LYS A 14 -14.97 -7.44 -9.73
C LYS A 14 -13.93 -6.36 -9.42
N SER A 15 -12.72 -6.52 -9.95
CA SER A 15 -11.60 -5.59 -9.73
C SER A 15 -11.96 -4.14 -10.05
N GLU A 16 -12.77 -3.91 -11.09
CA GLU A 16 -13.30 -2.59 -11.47
C GLU A 16 -14.17 -1.95 -10.39
N ALA A 17 -15.06 -2.72 -9.75
CA ALA A 17 -15.89 -2.20 -8.67
C ALA A 17 -15.06 -1.91 -7.41
N ARG A 18 -14.05 -2.74 -7.13
CA ARG A 18 -13.13 -2.51 -6.00
C ARG A 18 -12.36 -1.21 -6.17
N ILE A 19 -11.81 -0.95 -7.36
CA ILE A 19 -11.04 0.28 -7.59
C ILE A 19 -11.92 1.53 -7.52
N GLN A 20 -13.15 1.49 -8.04
CA GLN A 20 -14.09 2.62 -7.93
C GLN A 20 -14.37 2.99 -6.46
N ILE A 21 -14.52 2.00 -5.60
CA ILE A 21 -14.69 2.23 -4.16
C ILE A 21 -13.42 2.88 -3.59
N VAL A 22 -12.25 2.30 -3.86
CA VAL A 22 -10.96 2.81 -3.37
C VAL A 22 -10.74 4.26 -3.84
N GLU A 23 -10.97 4.56 -5.11
CA GLU A 23 -10.82 5.89 -5.69
C GLU A 23 -11.71 6.92 -4.97
N GLN A 24 -12.98 6.60 -4.71
CA GLN A 24 -13.88 7.49 -3.98
C GLN A 24 -13.37 7.85 -2.57
N TYR A 25 -12.78 6.88 -1.85
CA TYR A 25 -12.23 7.14 -0.52
C TYR A 25 -10.90 7.90 -0.57
N VAL A 26 -10.02 7.54 -1.51
CA VAL A 26 -8.69 8.15 -1.65
C VAL A 26 -8.78 9.60 -2.12
N LEU A 27 -9.78 9.93 -2.94
CA LEU A 27 -10.07 11.31 -3.35
C LEU A 27 -10.84 12.12 -2.29
N GLY A 28 -11.13 11.52 -1.13
CA GLY A 28 -11.68 12.24 0.02
C GLY A 28 -10.73 13.31 0.54
N SER A 29 -11.28 14.42 1.02
CA SER A 29 -10.50 15.60 1.46
C SER A 29 -9.47 15.29 2.54
N GLU A 30 -9.77 14.39 3.48
CA GLU A 30 -8.83 13.97 4.53
C GLU A 30 -7.65 13.17 3.96
N CYS A 31 -7.93 12.25 3.02
CA CYS A 31 -6.91 11.44 2.36
C CYS A 31 -5.98 12.28 1.49
N LEU A 32 -6.52 13.30 0.80
CA LEU A 32 -5.71 14.24 0.02
C LEU A 32 -4.81 15.12 0.89
N LYS A 33 -5.27 15.47 2.11
CA LYS A 33 -4.50 16.32 3.05
C LYS A 33 -3.47 15.55 3.86
N LYS A 34 -3.81 14.35 4.34
CA LYS A 34 -2.99 13.55 5.27
C LYS A 34 -2.28 12.38 4.61
N GLY A 35 -2.59 12.09 3.35
CA GLY A 35 -2.21 10.84 2.70
C GLY A 35 -3.12 9.69 3.08
N TRP A 36 -2.84 8.52 2.51
CA TRP A 36 -3.61 7.30 2.71
C TRP A 36 -2.68 6.10 2.79
N ILE A 37 -3.14 5.06 3.48
CA ILE A 37 -2.47 3.75 3.55
C ILE A 37 -3.54 2.72 3.21
N LEU A 38 -3.25 1.88 2.21
CA LEU A 38 -4.09 0.74 1.88
C LEU A 38 -3.41 -0.54 2.37
N THR A 39 -4.21 -1.41 2.96
CA THR A 39 -3.81 -2.76 3.38
C THR A 39 -4.72 -3.77 2.71
N ASP A 40 -4.21 -4.96 2.37
CA ASP A 40 -4.99 -6.05 1.74
C ASP A 40 -5.52 -5.73 0.32
N TYR A 41 -5.01 -4.66 -0.30
CA TYR A 41 -5.23 -4.29 -1.70
C TYR A 41 -4.01 -3.49 -2.21
N PRO A 42 -3.52 -3.75 -3.43
CA PRO A 42 -3.99 -4.70 -4.45
C PRO A 42 -3.55 -6.15 -4.17
N LYS A 43 -4.32 -7.14 -4.65
CA LYS A 43 -3.97 -8.58 -4.55
C LYS A 43 -3.41 -9.17 -5.84
N THR A 44 -3.73 -8.58 -6.99
CA THR A 44 -3.21 -9.00 -8.30
C THR A 44 -2.52 -7.85 -9.01
N MET A 45 -1.73 -8.17 -10.04
CA MET A 45 -1.06 -7.16 -10.85
C MET A 45 -2.05 -6.30 -11.65
N GLU A 46 -3.18 -6.86 -12.08
CA GLU A 46 -4.25 -6.14 -12.76
C GLU A 46 -4.90 -5.11 -11.84
N GLU A 47 -5.20 -5.49 -10.59
CA GLU A 47 -5.70 -4.55 -9.58
C GLU A 47 -4.69 -3.44 -9.32
N PHE A 48 -3.40 -3.76 -9.32
CA PHE A 48 -2.37 -2.76 -9.11
C PHE A 48 -2.25 -1.78 -10.30
N LYS A 49 -2.37 -2.26 -11.54
CA LYS A 49 -2.44 -1.39 -12.71
C LYS A 49 -3.63 -0.45 -12.66
N LEU A 50 -4.80 -0.95 -12.25
CA LEU A 50 -5.99 -0.12 -12.06
C LEU A 50 -5.77 0.92 -10.96
N LEU A 51 -5.10 0.52 -9.86
CA LEU A 51 -4.74 1.43 -8.77
C LEU A 51 -3.77 2.54 -9.21
N ASP A 52 -2.88 2.28 -10.16
CA ASP A 52 -1.98 3.30 -10.70
C ASP A 52 -2.66 4.29 -11.65
N MET A 53 -3.85 3.96 -12.17
CA MET A 53 -4.60 4.83 -13.08
C MET A 53 -5.38 5.92 -12.34
N ILE A 54 -5.52 5.84 -11.01
CA ILE A 54 -6.20 6.87 -10.23
C ILE A 54 -5.33 8.14 -10.16
N PRO A 55 -5.92 9.32 -9.91
CA PRO A 55 -5.18 10.59 -9.88
C PRO A 55 -4.06 10.65 -8.83
N THR A 56 -4.18 9.87 -7.76
CA THR A 56 -3.20 9.80 -6.66
C THR A 56 -2.71 8.36 -6.50
N PRO A 57 -1.80 7.87 -7.36
CA PRO A 57 -1.28 6.51 -7.27
C PRO A 57 -0.40 6.32 -6.02
N PRO A 58 -0.21 5.08 -5.53
CA PRO A 58 0.64 4.81 -4.38
C PRO A 58 2.09 5.21 -4.65
N ASN A 59 2.64 5.99 -3.71
CA ASN A 59 4.03 6.44 -3.75
C ASN A 59 5.03 5.35 -3.30
N ARG A 60 4.62 4.49 -2.36
CA ARG A 60 5.46 3.47 -1.74
C ARG A 60 4.68 2.18 -1.57
N VAL A 61 5.31 1.06 -1.90
CA VAL A 61 4.77 -0.28 -1.66
C VAL A 61 5.64 -0.94 -0.60
N ILE A 62 5.06 -1.32 0.52
CA ILE A 62 5.80 -1.99 1.60
C ILE A 62 5.37 -3.44 1.67
N ILE A 63 6.33 -4.36 1.56
CA ILE A 63 6.09 -5.80 1.56
C ILE A 63 6.70 -6.38 2.83
N LEU A 64 5.85 -6.90 3.70
CA LEU A 64 6.28 -7.59 4.91
C LEU A 64 6.51 -9.07 4.55
N LYS A 65 7.77 -9.47 4.48
CA LYS A 65 8.15 -10.85 4.14
C LYS A 65 8.11 -11.73 5.38
N VAL A 66 7.29 -12.77 5.32
CA VAL A 66 7.17 -13.79 6.37
C VAL A 66 7.00 -15.14 5.69
N ASP A 67 7.60 -16.19 6.26
CA ASP A 67 7.42 -17.54 5.75
C ASP A 67 5.95 -17.98 5.86
N ALA A 68 5.42 -18.58 4.79
CA ALA A 68 4.02 -19.01 4.70
C ALA A 68 3.62 -19.95 5.85
N GLN A 69 4.51 -20.85 6.25
CA GLN A 69 4.30 -21.75 7.40
C GLN A 69 4.08 -20.96 8.70
N ARG A 70 4.85 -19.89 8.91
CA ARG A 70 4.73 -19.05 10.10
C ARG A 70 3.47 -18.20 10.07
N CYS A 71 3.06 -17.73 8.89
CA CYS A 71 1.76 -17.07 8.70
C CYS A 71 0.60 -18.01 9.04
N ARG A 72 0.64 -19.23 8.51
CA ARG A 72 -0.35 -20.29 8.80
C ARG A 72 -0.45 -20.53 10.31
N GLU A 73 0.67 -20.75 10.98
CA GLU A 73 0.69 -20.96 12.43
C GLU A 73 0.14 -19.76 13.20
N ARG A 74 0.50 -18.53 12.82
CA ARG A 74 0.01 -17.30 13.48
C ARG A 74 -1.51 -17.16 13.32
N LEU A 75 -2.05 -17.40 12.13
CA LEU A 75 -3.49 -17.26 11.84
C LEU A 75 -4.32 -18.37 12.50
N LEU A 76 -3.88 -19.63 12.40
CA LEU A 76 -4.61 -20.76 12.99
C LEU A 76 -4.61 -20.74 14.52
N ASN A 77 -3.56 -20.18 15.14
CA ASN A 77 -3.47 -20.01 16.59
C ASN A 77 -4.11 -18.71 17.09
N ARG A 78 -4.56 -17.81 16.20
CA ARG A 78 -5.27 -16.59 16.59
C ARG A 78 -6.68 -16.92 17.06
N ARG A 79 -7.04 -16.38 18.21
CA ARG A 79 -8.39 -16.42 18.78
C ARG A 79 -8.78 -15.02 19.17
N TYR A 80 -10.07 -14.73 19.18
CA TYR A 80 -10.56 -13.47 19.72
C TYR A 80 -11.57 -13.75 20.84
N ASN A 81 -11.56 -12.90 21.85
CA ASN A 81 -12.59 -12.94 22.88
C ASN A 81 -13.86 -12.26 22.33
N VAL A 82 -14.98 -12.97 22.31
CA VAL A 82 -16.24 -12.48 21.71
C VAL A 82 -16.83 -11.29 22.48
N ILE A 83 -16.50 -11.16 23.76
CA ILE A 83 -17.03 -10.13 24.65
C ILE A 83 -16.16 -8.88 24.60
N THR A 84 -14.82 -9.04 24.66
CA THR A 84 -13.89 -7.90 24.72
C THR A 84 -13.30 -7.51 23.36
N GLY A 85 -13.41 -8.36 22.34
CA GLY A 85 -12.78 -8.17 21.04
C GLY A 85 -11.25 -8.28 21.05
N SER A 86 -10.64 -8.63 22.18
CA SER A 86 -9.18 -8.75 22.30
C SER A 86 -8.66 -10.00 21.60
N GLU A 87 -7.51 -9.88 20.91
CA GLU A 87 -6.83 -10.99 20.24
C GLU A 87 -5.93 -11.77 21.20
N TYR A 88 -5.96 -13.09 21.09
CA TYR A 88 -5.19 -14.04 21.88
C TYR A 88 -4.48 -15.03 20.95
N ASN A 89 -3.33 -15.52 21.38
CA ASN A 89 -2.59 -16.57 20.70
C ASN A 89 -2.63 -17.86 21.54
N LEU A 90 -3.16 -18.94 20.98
CA LEU A 90 -3.27 -20.22 21.66
C LEU A 90 -1.94 -20.77 22.16
N ALA A 91 -0.85 -20.59 21.40
CA ALA A 91 0.47 -21.10 21.77
C ALA A 91 1.10 -20.34 22.96
N SER A 92 0.64 -19.11 23.23
CA SER A 92 1.14 -18.29 24.34
C SER A 92 0.23 -18.31 25.56
N CYS A 93 -0.97 -18.89 25.46
CA CYS A 93 -2.03 -18.78 26.46
C CYS A 93 -2.47 -20.16 26.95
N GLU A 94 -1.54 -20.93 27.53
CA GLU A 94 -1.90 -22.16 28.26
C GLU A 94 -2.72 -21.85 29.53
N SER A 95 -2.57 -20.66 30.12
CA SER A 95 -3.18 -20.30 31.42
C SER A 95 -4.58 -19.66 31.33
N LEU A 96 -5.02 -19.16 30.16
CA LEU A 96 -6.32 -18.46 30.02
C LEU A 96 -7.50 -19.39 29.73
N LEU A 97 -7.25 -20.67 29.45
CA LEU A 97 -8.29 -21.69 29.28
C LEU A 97 -9.02 -22.02 30.60
N THR A 98 -8.56 -21.47 31.73
CA THR A 98 -9.13 -21.70 33.07
C THR A 98 -10.12 -20.62 33.48
N ASP A 99 -10.18 -19.50 32.76
CA ASP A 99 -11.12 -18.41 33.06
C ASP A 99 -12.49 -18.71 32.43
N PRO A 100 -13.54 -18.96 33.25
CA PRO A 100 -14.88 -19.27 32.75
C PRO A 100 -15.52 -18.11 31.96
N ASP A 101 -15.03 -16.88 32.11
CA ASP A 101 -15.54 -15.70 31.39
C ASP A 101 -14.85 -15.48 30.02
N CYS A 102 -13.78 -16.23 29.72
CA CYS A 102 -13.05 -16.13 28.45
C CYS A 102 -13.70 -16.99 27.35
N LYS A 103 -14.71 -16.43 26.67
CA LYS A 103 -15.28 -17.03 25.45
C LYS A 103 -14.41 -16.71 24.22
N LEU A 104 -13.43 -17.56 23.96
CA LEU A 104 -12.56 -17.49 22.79
C LEU A 104 -13.23 -18.14 21.57
N ASP A 105 -13.21 -17.47 20.43
CA ASP A 105 -13.76 -17.97 19.16
C ASP A 105 -12.79 -17.72 17.99
N ILE A 106 -13.06 -18.33 16.84
CA ILE A 106 -12.25 -18.27 15.62
C ILE A 106 -12.85 -17.25 14.67
N TYR A 107 -12.05 -16.30 14.20
CA TYR A 107 -12.54 -15.29 13.28
C TYR A 107 -12.82 -15.94 11.92
N PRO A 108 -13.91 -15.58 11.20
CA PRO A 108 -14.24 -16.26 9.95
C PRO A 108 -13.15 -16.25 8.86
N LYS A 109 -12.23 -15.28 8.88
CA LYS A 109 -11.07 -15.26 7.96
C LYS A 109 -9.90 -16.16 8.42
N ASP A 110 -9.95 -16.66 9.65
CA ASP A 110 -8.92 -17.51 10.25
C ASP A 110 -9.28 -19.01 10.15
N TYR A 111 -10.37 -19.35 9.47
CA TYR A 111 -10.66 -20.74 9.14
C TYR A 111 -9.58 -21.30 8.21
N LYS A 112 -9.21 -22.56 8.45
CA LYS A 112 -8.11 -23.23 7.74
C LYS A 112 -8.22 -23.10 6.24
N ASP A 113 -9.37 -23.40 5.65
CA ASP A 113 -9.55 -23.36 4.20
C ASP A 113 -9.37 -21.95 3.62
N VAL A 114 -9.81 -20.92 4.36
CA VAL A 114 -9.65 -19.51 3.96
C VAL A 114 -8.18 -19.11 4.03
N VAL A 115 -7.49 -19.47 5.12
CA VAL A 115 -6.06 -19.18 5.30
C VAL A 115 -5.21 -19.84 4.21
N GLU A 116 -5.46 -21.11 3.90
CA GLU A 116 -4.74 -21.81 2.83
C GLU A 116 -4.99 -21.17 1.46
N GLN A 117 -6.23 -20.77 1.19
CA GLN A 117 -6.58 -20.08 -0.06
C GLN A 117 -5.90 -18.71 -0.17
N ASP A 118 -5.90 -17.93 0.92
CA ASP A 118 -5.26 -16.61 0.95
C ASP A 118 -3.74 -16.71 0.80
N LEU A 119 -3.10 -17.72 1.40
CA LEU A 119 -1.66 -17.97 1.25
C LEU A 119 -1.31 -18.37 -0.20
N LEU A 120 -2.12 -19.24 -0.81
CA LEU A 120 -1.94 -19.63 -2.21
C LEU A 120 -2.07 -18.41 -3.15
N GLU A 121 -3.13 -17.60 -2.98
CA GLU A 121 -3.34 -16.39 -3.77
C GLU A 121 -2.16 -15.41 -3.61
N TYR A 122 -1.61 -15.28 -2.40
CA TYR A 122 -0.44 -14.45 -2.17
C TYR A 122 0.81 -14.97 -2.91
N GLU A 123 1.13 -16.25 -2.78
CA GLU A 123 2.31 -16.87 -3.40
C GLU A 123 2.27 -16.77 -4.94
N GLU A 124 1.09 -16.94 -5.54
CA GLU A 124 0.90 -16.84 -7.00
C GLU A 124 1.10 -15.41 -7.53
N ASN A 125 0.74 -14.39 -6.76
CA ASN A 125 0.66 -13.00 -7.24
C ASN A 125 1.81 -12.10 -6.79
N ILE A 126 2.48 -12.40 -5.67
CA ILE A 126 3.43 -11.48 -5.04
C ILE A 126 4.61 -11.13 -5.96
N GLU A 127 5.14 -12.10 -6.71
CA GLU A 127 6.25 -11.84 -7.63
C GLU A 127 5.86 -10.87 -8.75
N ALA A 128 4.63 -10.97 -9.26
CA ALA A 128 4.12 -10.08 -10.29
C ALA A 128 3.94 -8.65 -9.74
N ILE A 129 3.42 -8.52 -8.51
CA ILE A 129 3.29 -7.23 -7.82
C ILE A 129 4.66 -6.61 -7.56
N MET A 130 5.62 -7.37 -7.04
CA MET A 130 6.99 -6.91 -6.78
C MET A 130 7.67 -6.41 -8.04
N ARG A 131 7.56 -7.17 -9.13
CA ARG A 131 8.14 -6.80 -10.43
C ARG A 131 7.52 -5.52 -10.98
N TYR A 132 6.21 -5.33 -10.81
CA TYR A 132 5.53 -4.12 -11.27
C TYR A 132 5.85 -2.89 -10.41
N ALA A 133 5.95 -3.06 -9.09
CA ALA A 133 6.30 -1.97 -8.17
C ALA A 133 7.70 -1.42 -8.43
N GLY A 134 8.66 -2.28 -8.81
CA GLY A 134 10.03 -1.90 -9.13
C GLY A 134 10.69 -1.12 -7.97
N GLU A 135 11.19 0.07 -8.27
CA GLU A 135 11.90 0.94 -7.31
C GLU A 135 11.00 1.52 -6.19
N THR A 136 9.67 1.44 -6.35
CA THR A 136 8.73 1.92 -5.31
C THR A 136 8.49 0.89 -4.20
N ALA A 137 8.93 -0.36 -4.39
CA ALA A 137 8.80 -1.42 -3.41
C ALA A 137 9.93 -1.43 -2.39
N SER A 138 9.58 -1.61 -1.12
CA SER A 138 10.49 -1.85 0.00
C SER A 138 10.09 -3.15 0.69
N VAL A 139 11.00 -4.12 0.72
CA VAL A 139 10.78 -5.40 1.40
C VAL A 139 11.36 -5.31 2.81
N ILE A 140 10.55 -5.65 3.80
CA ILE A 140 10.93 -5.68 5.22
C ILE A 140 10.79 -7.11 5.70
N ASP A 141 11.82 -7.65 6.33
CA ASP A 141 11.73 -8.93 7.01
C ASP A 141 10.84 -8.81 8.26
N ALA A 142 9.78 -9.61 8.30
CA ALA A 142 8.79 -9.64 9.37
C ALA A 142 8.78 -10.98 10.13
N MET A 143 9.89 -11.73 10.07
CA MET A 143 10.13 -12.92 10.86
C MET A 143 10.44 -12.62 12.33
N ASP A 144 10.96 -11.44 12.64
CA ASP A 144 11.30 -11.05 14.01
C ASP A 144 10.07 -10.71 14.89
N GLU A 145 10.34 -10.35 16.14
CA GLU A 145 9.32 -9.88 17.07
C GLU A 145 8.64 -8.60 16.56
N ARG A 146 7.34 -8.44 16.88
CA ARG A 146 6.51 -7.29 16.50
C ARG A 146 7.19 -5.93 16.72
N LYS A 147 7.99 -5.79 17.79
CA LYS A 147 8.73 -4.56 18.10
C LYS A 147 9.78 -4.23 17.04
N CYS A 148 10.62 -5.20 16.68
CA CYS A 148 11.67 -5.01 15.68
C CYS A 148 11.06 -4.71 14.29
N VAL A 149 10.01 -5.45 13.91
CA VAL A 149 9.31 -5.22 12.64
C VAL A 149 8.70 -3.81 12.59
N ARG A 150 8.16 -3.32 13.71
CA ARG A 150 7.63 -1.96 13.83
C ARG A 150 8.72 -0.92 13.64
N GLU A 151 9.85 -1.06 14.33
CA GLU A 151 10.98 -0.13 14.21
C GLU A 151 11.50 -0.07 12.76
N ASN A 152 11.60 -1.23 12.09
CA ASN A 152 11.99 -1.30 10.68
C ASN A 152 10.97 -0.63 9.74
N LEU A 153 9.68 -0.80 10.02
CA LEU A 153 8.60 -0.14 9.28
C LEU A 153 8.63 1.37 9.48
N GLU A 154 8.78 1.84 10.72
CA GLU A 154 8.91 3.27 11.04
C GLU A 154 10.13 3.87 10.33
N ALA A 155 11.28 3.20 10.38
CA ALA A 155 12.47 3.64 9.66
C ALA A 155 12.25 3.72 8.14
N CYS A 156 11.47 2.80 7.56
CA CYS A 156 11.12 2.83 6.14
C CYS A 156 10.19 4.01 5.80
N LEU A 157 9.25 4.35 6.68
CA LEU A 157 8.31 5.46 6.48
C LEU A 157 8.98 6.83 6.64
N MET A 158 9.98 6.94 7.51
CA MET A 158 10.72 8.19 7.75
C MET A 158 11.69 8.54 6.62
N ARG A 159 11.98 7.61 5.70
CA ARG A 159 12.79 7.88 4.50
C ARG A 159 11.98 8.71 3.49
N PRO A 160 12.64 9.58 2.70
CA PRO A 160 11.97 10.27 1.60
C PRO A 160 11.32 9.28 0.64
N GLY A 161 10.23 9.72 -0.01
CA GLY A 161 9.54 8.94 -1.03
C GLY A 161 10.51 8.42 -2.09
N PRO A 162 10.30 7.21 -2.65
CA PRO A 162 11.17 6.70 -3.70
C PRO A 162 11.12 7.68 -4.89
N SER A 163 12.29 8.05 -5.43
CA SER A 163 12.42 8.94 -6.59
C SER A 163 12.16 8.21 -7.91
N ALA A 164 11.10 7.39 -7.95
CA ALA A 164 10.75 6.58 -9.10
C ALA A 164 9.91 7.40 -10.07
N LYS A 165 10.13 7.20 -11.38
CA LYS A 165 9.24 7.76 -12.40
C LYS A 165 7.83 7.17 -12.25
N PRO A 166 6.77 7.91 -12.60
CA PRO A 166 5.41 7.36 -12.64
C PRO A 166 5.39 6.07 -13.48
N ARG A 167 4.82 5.01 -12.91
CA ARG A 167 4.74 3.69 -13.55
C ARG A 167 3.83 3.69 -14.77
N ILE A 168 2.83 4.57 -14.77
CA ILE A 168 2.01 4.89 -15.92
C ILE A 168 2.44 6.28 -16.42
N PRO A 169 2.89 6.42 -17.68
CA PRO A 169 3.15 7.73 -18.27
C PRO A 169 1.85 8.54 -18.27
N GLN A 170 1.81 9.61 -17.48
CA GLN A 170 0.75 10.60 -17.63
C GLN A 170 1.11 11.51 -18.81
N SER A 171 0.14 11.81 -19.67
CA SER A 171 0.33 12.87 -20.66
C SER A 171 0.65 14.16 -19.90
N PRO A 172 1.62 14.97 -20.35
CA PRO A 172 1.86 16.26 -19.73
C PRO A 172 0.52 17.02 -19.71
N SER A 173 0.20 17.63 -18.58
CA SER A 173 -0.95 18.52 -18.50
C SER A 173 -0.80 19.55 -19.62
N ILE A 174 -1.81 19.66 -20.48
CA ILE A 174 -1.90 20.77 -21.42
C ILE A 174 -2.16 21.99 -20.54
N ILE A 175 -1.08 22.68 -20.17
CA ILE A 175 -1.16 23.97 -19.50
C ILE A 175 -1.69 24.92 -20.56
N ASP A 176 -2.89 25.46 -20.36
CA ASP A 176 -3.34 26.58 -21.18
C ASP A 176 -2.37 27.74 -20.90
N PRO A 177 -1.69 28.28 -21.93
CA PRO A 177 -0.79 29.43 -21.74
C PRO A 177 -1.47 30.62 -21.07
N MET A 178 -2.81 30.70 -21.13
CA MET A 178 -3.60 31.75 -20.48
C MET A 178 -3.80 31.53 -18.98
N ASP A 179 -3.59 30.32 -18.46
CA ASP A 179 -3.69 29.97 -17.04
C ASP A 179 -2.34 30.13 -16.31
N ILE A 180 -1.27 30.49 -17.02
CA ILE A 180 0.04 30.80 -16.43
C ILE A 180 -0.06 32.20 -15.80
N GLU A 181 -0.26 32.25 -14.49
CA GLU A 181 -0.17 33.50 -13.73
C GLU A 181 1.30 33.94 -13.66
N PHE A 182 1.62 35.00 -14.39
CA PHE A 182 2.96 35.57 -14.42
C PHE A 182 3.13 36.45 -13.17
N ASP A 183 3.88 35.99 -12.18
CA ASP A 183 4.29 36.85 -11.07
C ASP A 183 5.32 37.87 -11.62
N PRO A 184 5.05 39.18 -11.58
CA PRO A 184 5.99 40.19 -12.07
C PRO A 184 7.34 40.19 -11.33
N ASP A 185 7.42 39.54 -10.16
CA ASP A 185 8.65 39.42 -9.38
C ASP A 185 9.42 38.10 -9.64
N ASP A 186 8.90 37.17 -10.47
CA ASP A 186 9.62 35.95 -10.84
C ASP A 186 10.82 36.28 -11.75
N GLU A 187 12.04 36.02 -11.26
CA GLU A 187 13.25 36.13 -12.08
C GLU A 187 13.24 35.05 -13.18
N LEU A 188 13.32 35.50 -14.44
CA LEU A 188 13.49 34.61 -15.59
C LEU A 188 14.77 33.79 -15.45
N ASP A 189 14.69 32.47 -15.65
CA ASP A 189 15.88 31.61 -15.68
C ASP A 189 16.85 32.14 -16.76
N PRO A 190 18.07 32.58 -16.39
CA PRO A 190 19.02 33.17 -17.32
C PRO A 190 19.39 32.22 -18.47
N LYS A 191 19.18 30.91 -18.30
CA LYS A 191 19.39 29.89 -19.34
C LYS A 191 18.44 30.02 -20.53
N ILE A 192 17.29 30.69 -20.37
CA ILE A 192 16.36 30.97 -21.48
C ILE A 192 17.05 31.81 -22.57
N PHE A 193 18.02 32.63 -22.19
CA PHE A 193 18.72 33.49 -23.13
C PHE A 193 19.93 32.81 -23.79
N ASP A 194 20.34 31.62 -23.35
CA ASP A 194 21.54 30.94 -23.86
C ASP A 194 21.41 30.60 -25.36
N ASP A 195 20.20 30.26 -25.83
CA ASP A 195 19.92 29.96 -27.24
C ASP A 195 19.78 31.21 -28.12
N ILE A 196 19.62 32.39 -27.49
CA ILE A 196 19.40 33.67 -28.16
C ILE A 196 20.69 34.51 -28.18
N ARG A 197 21.59 34.27 -27.22
CA ARG A 197 22.84 35.01 -27.08
C ARG A 197 23.84 34.53 -28.12
N ALA A 198 24.30 35.44 -28.98
CA ALA A 198 25.35 35.15 -29.94
C ALA A 198 26.61 34.62 -29.21
N SER A 199 27.18 33.52 -29.70
CA SER A 199 28.38 32.92 -29.12
C SER A 199 29.52 33.93 -29.03
N GLU A 200 30.10 34.10 -27.84
CA GLU A 200 31.20 35.04 -27.64
C GLU A 200 32.42 34.66 -28.51
N PRO A 201 33.02 35.62 -29.22
CA PRO A 201 34.20 35.35 -30.05
C PRO A 201 35.38 34.97 -29.16
N LYS A 202 35.93 33.77 -29.41
CA LYS A 202 37.14 33.30 -28.74
C LYS A 202 38.36 33.98 -29.33
N TYR A 203 38.94 34.92 -28.60
CA TYR A 203 40.25 35.48 -28.93
C TYR A 203 41.35 34.55 -28.40
N SER A 204 42.21 34.08 -29.31
CA SER A 204 43.46 33.43 -28.96
C SER A 204 44.57 34.48 -29.06
N PHE A 205 45.22 34.76 -27.94
CA PHE A 205 46.41 35.60 -27.92
C PHE A 205 47.61 34.75 -28.35
N ILE A 206 48.36 35.26 -29.33
CA ILE A 206 49.58 34.65 -29.89
C ILE A 206 50.76 34.93 -28.97
#